data_AF-A0A2C6KH81-F1
#
_entry.id   AF-A0A2C6KH81-F1
#
_cell.length_a   1.000
_cell.length_b   1.000
_cell.length_c   1.000
_cell.angle_alpha   90.00
_cell.angle_beta   90.00
_cell.angle_gamma   90.00
#
_symmetry.space_group_name_H-M   'P 1'
#
loop_
_entity.id
_entity.type
_entity.pdbx_description
1 polymer ?
#
loop_
_entity_poly.entity_id
_entity_poly.type
_entity_poly.pdbx_seq_one_letter_code
_entity_poly.pdbx_strand_id
1 'polypeptide(L)'
;MGSAISSRLSASSSSSSSPCPSSSSSRNEITPQVVAVAELEGFADVVTRCVKSCYVRCLHLHADSSLDISEMSCTDRCVEKY
;
A
#
# COMPACT_ATOMS: atom_id res chain seq x y z
N MET A 1 -11.70 43.14 28.77
CA MET A 1 -12.27 41.80 28.57
C MET A 1 -11.52 41.16 27.41
N GLY A 2 -10.44 40.45 27.71
CA GLY A 2 -9.61 39.77 26.72
C GLY A 2 -9.62 38.26 26.99
N SER A 3 -9.57 37.47 25.92
CA SER A 3 -9.15 36.08 25.93
C SER A 3 -8.69 35.70 24.51
N ALA A 4 -7.38 35.78 24.29
CA ALA A 4 -6.69 35.08 23.22
C ALA A 4 -6.48 33.62 23.67
N ILE A 5 -6.89 32.66 22.85
CA ILE A 5 -6.62 31.23 23.11
C ILE A 5 -5.37 30.80 22.34
N SER A 6 -4.22 30.96 22.98
CA SER A 6 -3.03 30.15 22.68
C SER A 6 -3.22 28.78 23.34
N SER A 7 -3.02 27.68 22.61
CA SER A 7 -2.72 26.40 23.24
C SER A 7 -1.93 25.42 22.37
N ARG A 8 -0.62 25.41 22.65
CA ARG A 8 0.22 24.25 22.96
C ARG A 8 0.71 23.38 21.79
N LEU A 9 1.89 23.74 21.30
CA LEU A 9 2.91 22.75 20.97
C LEU A 9 3.28 21.99 22.26
N SER A 10 3.33 20.66 22.20
CA SER A 10 4.06 19.84 23.16
C SER A 10 5.06 19.00 22.41
N ALA A 11 6.33 19.23 22.74
CA ALA A 11 7.48 18.49 22.28
C ALA A 11 7.65 17.18 23.09
N SER A 12 8.29 16.20 22.44
CA SER A 12 9.22 15.20 22.99
C SER A 12 8.79 14.29 24.14
N SER A 13 8.65 12.99 23.81
CA SER A 13 9.01 11.89 24.71
C SER A 13 9.82 10.85 23.93
N SER A 14 11.14 10.95 24.04
CA SER A 14 12.04 9.84 23.74
C SER A 14 11.82 8.74 24.77
N SER A 15 11.38 7.57 24.33
CA SER A 15 11.39 6.36 25.15
C SER A 15 12.09 5.28 24.35
N SER A 16 13.38 5.15 24.60
CA SER A 16 14.20 4.02 24.20
C SER A 16 13.62 2.75 24.83
N SER A 17 13.05 1.87 24.00
CA SER A 17 12.79 0.49 24.38
C SER A 17 13.16 -0.41 23.21
N SER A 18 14.45 -0.71 23.13
CA SER A 18 14.90 -1.98 22.56
C SER A 18 14.42 -3.11 23.46
N PRO A 19 13.79 -4.14 22.88
CA PRO A 19 14.11 -5.50 23.25
C PRO A 19 14.83 -6.21 22.10
N CYS A 20 15.93 -6.84 22.49
CA CYS A 20 16.75 -7.79 21.76
C CYS A 20 15.95 -9.05 21.33
N PRO A 21 16.52 -9.88 20.42
CA PRO A 21 15.75 -10.79 19.59
C PRO A 21 15.32 -12.03 20.37
N SER A 22 14.01 -12.20 20.52
CA SER A 22 13.45 -13.51 20.84
C SER A 22 13.50 -14.34 19.57
N SER A 23 14.60 -15.05 19.35
CA SER A 23 14.59 -16.30 18.59
C SER A 23 13.70 -17.30 19.33
N SER A 24 12.40 -17.15 19.22
CA SER A 24 11.45 -18.22 19.45
C SER A 24 11.34 -18.97 18.13
N SER A 25 12.06 -20.09 18.06
CA SER A 25 11.99 -21.12 17.02
C SER A 25 10.80 -20.96 16.09
N SER A 26 11.04 -20.47 14.87
CA SER A 26 10.02 -20.41 13.81
C SER A 26 9.68 -21.84 13.40
N ARG A 27 8.90 -22.51 14.24
CA ARG A 27 8.14 -23.68 13.82
C ARG A 27 7.27 -23.20 12.69
N ASN A 28 7.44 -23.87 11.57
CA ASN A 28 6.61 -23.80 10.38
C ASN A 28 5.21 -24.34 10.73
N GLU A 29 4.51 -23.71 11.69
CA GLU A 29 3.12 -24.00 11.96
C GLU A 29 2.30 -23.25 10.92
N ILE A 30 1.83 -24.00 9.93
CA ILE A 30 0.83 -23.56 8.97
C ILE A 30 -0.47 -23.35 9.75
N THR A 31 -0.58 -22.20 10.39
CA THR A 31 -1.83 -21.72 10.96
C THR A 31 -2.68 -21.14 9.82
N PRO A 32 -4.02 -21.23 9.88
CA PRO A 32 -4.89 -20.70 8.82
C PRO A 32 -4.66 -19.21 8.55
N GLN A 33 -4.14 -18.47 9.54
CA GLN A 33 -3.72 -17.07 9.42
C GLN A 33 -2.50 -16.91 8.50
N VAL A 34 -1.50 -17.80 8.61
CA VAL A 34 -0.30 -17.76 7.74
C VAL A 34 -0.67 -18.09 6.30
N VAL A 35 -1.62 -19.02 6.08
CA VAL A 35 -2.15 -19.31 4.74
C VAL A 35 -2.88 -18.11 4.16
N ALA A 36 -3.76 -17.47 4.93
CA ALA A 36 -4.50 -16.29 4.49
C ALA A 36 -3.56 -15.12 4.13
N VAL A 37 -2.49 -14.91 4.90
CA VAL A 37 -1.48 -13.88 4.57
C VAL A 37 -0.77 -14.22 3.26
N ALA A 38 -0.35 -15.47 3.06
CA ALA A 38 0.31 -15.89 1.83
C ALA A 38 -0.59 -15.74 0.59
N GLU A 39 -1.90 -16.02 0.72
CA GLU A 39 -2.88 -15.80 -0.36
C GLU A 39 -3.03 -14.31 -0.69
N LEU A 40 -3.09 -13.44 0.31
CA LEU A 40 -3.17 -11.99 0.11
C LEU A 40 -1.89 -11.44 -0.53
N GLU A 41 -0.72 -11.92 -0.13
CA GLU A 41 0.56 -11.56 -0.75
C GLU A 41 0.60 -11.99 -2.23
N GLY A 42 0.08 -13.19 -2.54
CA GLY A 42 -0.06 -13.66 -3.92
C GLY A 42 -1.00 -12.77 -4.75
N PHE A 43 -2.15 -12.39 -4.20
CA PHE A 43 -3.07 -11.45 -4.86
C PHE A 43 -2.44 -10.07 -5.07
N ALA A 44 -1.70 -9.56 -4.08
CA ALA A 44 -1.04 -8.26 -4.17
C ALA A 44 0.02 -8.22 -5.28
N ASP A 45 0.78 -9.29 -5.47
CA ASP A 45 1.74 -9.41 -6.57
C ASP A 45 1.04 -9.40 -7.94
N VAL A 46 -0.07 -10.15 -8.08
CA VAL A 46 -0.88 -10.16 -9.32
C VAL A 46 -1.41 -8.76 -9.63
N VAL A 47 -2.00 -8.07 -8.65
CA VAL A 47 -2.50 -6.70 -8.83
C VAL A 47 -1.36 -5.75 -9.21
N THR A 48 -0.19 -5.88 -8.56
CA THR A 48 0.97 -5.04 -8.86
C THR A 48 1.44 -5.21 -10.31
N ARG A 49 1.46 -6.44 -10.83
CA ARG A 49 1.86 -6.72 -12.21
C ARG A 49 0.79 -6.29 -13.22
N CYS A 50 -0.49 -6.44 -12.88
CA CYS A 50 -1.63 -5.95 -13.67
C CYS A 50 -1.54 -4.43 -13.85
N VAL A 51 -1.42 -3.70 -12.74
CA VAL A 51 -1.32 -2.23 -12.75
C VAL A 51 -0.12 -1.77 -13.58
N LYS A 52 1.07 -2.35 -13.39
CA LYS A 52 2.26 -2.00 -14.20
C LYS A 52 2.04 -2.25 -15.68
N SER A 53 1.43 -3.38 -16.03
CA SER A 53 1.19 -3.76 -17.42
C SER A 53 0.19 -2.83 -18.10
N CYS A 54 -0.90 -2.50 -17.42
CA CYS A 54 -1.91 -1.58 -17.94
C CYS A 54 -1.41 -0.13 -17.97
N TYR A 55 -0.58 0.28 -17.00
CA TYR A 55 0.06 1.59 -17.02
C TYR A 55 0.91 1.78 -18.29
N VAL A 56 1.81 0.84 -18.59
CA VAL A 56 2.69 0.94 -19.77
C VAL A 56 1.90 0.89 -21.10
N ARG A 57 0.75 0.20 -21.11
CA ARG A 57 -0.05 0.02 -22.33
C ARG A 57 -1.04 1.15 -22.59
N CYS A 58 -1.60 1.75 -21.53
CA CYS A 58 -2.76 2.64 -21.64
C CYS A 58 -2.48 4.10 -21.28
N LEU A 59 -1.42 4.40 -20.52
CA LEU A 59 -1.08 5.79 -20.17
C LEU A 59 0.00 6.32 -21.13
N HIS A 60 -0.32 7.43 -21.80
CA HIS A 60 0.60 8.08 -22.73
C HIS A 60 1.67 8.92 -22.00
N LEU A 61 2.75 9.27 -22.71
CA LEU A 61 3.98 9.90 -22.18
C LEU A 61 3.75 11.23 -21.40
N HIS A 62 2.58 11.85 -21.54
CA HIS A 62 2.15 13.04 -20.81
C HIS A 62 0.99 12.67 -19.90
N ALA A 63 1.31 12.06 -18.75
CA ALA A 63 0.34 11.76 -17.73
C ALA A 63 -0.13 13.07 -17.08
N ASP A 64 -1.24 13.61 -17.57
CA ASP A 64 -2.01 14.61 -16.82
C ASP A 64 -2.53 13.97 -15.52
N SER A 65 -2.85 14.80 -14.52
CA SER A 65 -3.32 14.30 -13.21
C SER A 65 -4.66 13.56 -13.27
N SER A 66 -5.36 13.65 -14.39
CA SER A 66 -6.64 12.99 -14.66
C SER A 66 -6.51 12.10 -15.89
N LEU A 67 -7.00 10.86 -15.77
CA LEU A 67 -7.14 9.96 -16.91
C LEU A 67 -8.14 10.54 -17.92
N ASP A 68 -7.80 10.49 -19.20
CA ASP A 68 -8.77 10.77 -20.26
C ASP A 68 -9.77 9.62 -20.41
N ILE A 69 -10.92 9.87 -21.04
CA ILE A 69 -11.94 8.84 -21.32
C ILE A 69 -11.35 7.66 -22.11
N SER A 70 -10.42 7.94 -23.03
CA SER A 70 -9.71 6.92 -23.79
C SER A 70 -8.81 6.03 -22.91
N GLU A 71 -8.11 6.62 -21.94
CA GLU A 71 -7.24 5.91 -20.99
C GLU A 71 -8.03 5.10 -19.98
N MET A 72 -9.16 5.65 -19.49
CA MET A 72 -10.12 4.91 -18.64
C MET A 72 -10.66 3.66 -19.36
N SER A 73 -11.12 3.81 -20.61
CA SER A 73 -11.62 2.68 -21.40
C SER A 73 -10.54 1.66 -21.74
N CYS A 74 -9.31 2.12 -22.02
CA CYS A 74 -8.18 1.23 -22.24
C CYS A 74 -7.86 0.41 -20.97
N THR A 75 -7.87 1.05 -19.81
CA THR A 75 -7.56 0.41 -18.53
C THR A 75 -8.56 -0.70 -18.21
N ASP A 76 -9.87 -0.45 -18.40
CA ASP A 76 -10.94 -1.43 -18.18
C ASP A 76 -10.75 -2.69 -19.07
N ARG A 77 -10.51 -2.48 -20.36
CA ARG A 77 -10.21 -3.55 -21.34
C ARG A 77 -8.88 -4.25 -21.09
N CYS A 78 -7.92 -3.56 -20.46
CA CYS A 78 -6.63 -4.13 -20.13
C CYS A 78 -6.75 -5.11 -18.97
N VAL A 79 -7.51 -4.75 -17.92
CA VAL A 79 -7.79 -5.61 -16.77
C VAL A 79 -8.60 -6.85 -17.19
N GLU A 80 -9.58 -6.70 -18.08
CA GLU A 80 -10.36 -7.84 -18.61
C GLU A 80 -9.48 -8.88 -19.34
N LYS A 81 -8.38 -8.43 -19.96
CA LYS A 81 -7.45 -9.27 -20.74
C LYS A 81 -6.22 -9.74 -19.97
N TYR A 82 -5.99 -9.22 -18.76
CA TYR A 82 -4.83 -9.53 -17.95
C TYR A 82 -5.01 -10.86 -17.22
#